data_AF-A0A7C3WIR4-F1
#
_entry.id   AF-A0A7C3WIR4-F1
#
_cell.length_a   1.000
_cell.length_b   1.000
_cell.length_c   1.000
_cell.angle_alpha   90.00
_cell.angle_beta   90.00
_cell.angle_gamma   90.00
#
_symmetry.space_group_name_H-M   'P 1'
#
loop_
_entity.id
_entity.type
_entity.pdbx_description
1 polymer ?
#
loop_
_entity_poly.entity_id
_entity_poly.type
_entity_poly.pdbx_seq_one_letter_code
_entity_poly.pdbx_strand_id
1 'polypeptide(L)'
;MLPIRFTDKPEKEGKVGEVHLLLKDADYEGLKISELQAHAKTVRFDIKGSLREKRLVLVSAASGTLSGFISASSIQSYLAEYAAKNGVESPQVRLRHGSVEVEGRWRVELAGVPLLRIPFNAMAELFPANGNEIHWRLKHAAVAEIVPLPTGWLQERFRNLNPLVRFDLAPLQVQIKTVTVTPKGVYLEASFALAP
;
A
#
# COMPACT_ATOMS: atom_id res chain seq x y z
N MET A 1 13.41 -13.12 0.28
CA MET A 1 12.56 -14.26 0.72
C MET A 1 12.22 -14.06 2.18
N LEU A 2 10.96 -14.19 2.57
CA LEU A 2 10.56 -14.16 3.99
C LEU A 2 11.14 -15.40 4.71
N PRO A 3 11.57 -15.29 5.98
CA PRO A 3 12.26 -16.36 6.72
C PRO A 3 11.32 -17.48 7.24
N ILE A 4 10.22 -17.77 6.52
CA ILE A 4 9.12 -18.62 7.00
C ILE A 4 8.78 -19.71 5.97
N ARG A 5 8.49 -20.94 6.42
CA ARG A 5 7.99 -22.09 5.61
C ARG A 5 6.72 -22.67 6.25
N PHE A 6 5.88 -23.36 5.47
CA PHE A 6 4.73 -24.12 5.98
C PHE A 6 4.96 -25.63 5.99
N THR A 7 4.29 -26.31 6.91
CA THR A 7 4.12 -27.77 6.90
C THR A 7 2.74 -28.15 7.43
N ASP A 8 2.07 -29.07 6.75
CA ASP A 8 0.87 -29.78 7.21
C ASP A 8 1.22 -31.04 8.01
N LYS A 9 2.51 -31.42 8.04
CA LYS A 9 3.05 -32.61 8.69
C LYS A 9 4.17 -32.22 9.66
N PRO A 10 3.84 -31.62 10.80
CA PRO A 10 4.85 -31.24 11.78
C PRO A 10 5.48 -32.47 12.43
N GLU A 11 6.80 -32.46 12.59
CA GLU A 11 7.51 -33.50 13.33
C GLU A 11 7.35 -33.36 14.84
N LYS A 12 7.34 -32.11 15.35
CA LYS A 12 7.00 -31.80 16.74
C LYS A 12 6.42 -30.40 16.84
N GLU A 13 5.16 -30.30 17.24
CA GLU A 13 4.51 -29.01 17.37
C GLU A 13 4.90 -28.24 18.64
N GLY A 14 5.16 -26.95 18.46
CA GLY A 14 5.19 -25.93 19.50
C GLY A 14 3.99 -25.00 19.37
N LYS A 15 3.57 -24.42 20.50
CA LYS A 15 2.48 -23.43 20.57
C LYS A 15 3.00 -22.15 21.23
N VAL A 16 2.75 -21.01 20.59
CA VAL A 16 2.92 -19.68 21.17
C VAL A 16 1.54 -19.07 21.33
N GLY A 17 1.24 -18.58 22.54
CA GLY A 17 -0.04 -17.95 22.85
C GLY A 17 -0.29 -16.70 22.00
N GLU A 18 0.72 -15.82 21.94
CA GLU A 18 0.66 -14.56 21.20
C GLU A 18 2.02 -14.20 20.61
N VAL A 19 2.02 -13.58 19.44
CA VAL A 19 3.20 -13.02 18.77
C VAL A 19 2.92 -11.56 18.47
N HIS A 20 3.79 -10.68 18.98
CA HIS A 20 3.76 -9.24 18.74
C HIS A 20 5.02 -8.86 17.96
N LEU A 21 4.84 -8.22 16.81
CA LEU A 21 5.90 -7.71 15.96
C LEU A 21 5.74 -6.20 15.84
N LEU A 22 6.82 -5.48 16.13
CA LEU A 22 6.94 -4.04 15.91
C LEU A 22 8.11 -3.81 14.98
N LEU A 23 7.84 -3.28 13.79
CA LEU A 23 8.84 -2.84 12.84
C LEU A 23 8.81 -1.32 12.77
N LYS A 24 10.00 -0.72 12.78
CA LYS A 24 10.20 0.71 12.56
C LYS A 24 10.98 0.90 11.28
N ASP A 25 10.64 1.96 10.53
CA ASP A 25 11.31 2.35 9.30
C ASP A 25 11.38 1.22 8.24
N ALA A 26 10.28 0.47 8.10
CA ALA A 26 10.17 -0.57 7.08
C ALA A 26 10.12 0.04 5.67
N ASP A 27 10.67 -0.68 4.70
CA ASP A 27 10.59 -0.33 3.27
C ASP A 27 9.79 -1.40 2.55
N TYR A 28 8.73 -0.98 1.85
CA TYR A 28 7.95 -1.85 1.00
C TYR A 28 7.81 -1.22 -0.39
N GLU A 29 8.53 -1.76 -1.38
CA GLU A 29 8.50 -1.28 -2.76
C GLU A 29 8.74 0.25 -2.90
N GLY A 30 9.63 0.81 -2.08
CA GLY A 30 9.94 2.24 -2.05
C GLY A 30 9.02 3.06 -1.15
N LEU A 31 7.94 2.47 -0.62
CA LEU A 31 7.12 3.09 0.42
C LEU A 31 7.77 2.87 1.78
N LYS A 32 8.26 3.96 2.38
CA LYS A 32 8.74 3.95 3.76
C LYS A 32 7.57 3.96 4.74
N ILE A 33 7.44 2.89 5.52
CA ILE A 33 6.44 2.73 6.58
C ILE A 33 7.13 3.00 7.92
N SER A 34 6.75 4.09 8.58
CA SER A 34 7.39 4.55 9.81
C SER A 34 7.20 3.57 10.96
N GLU A 35 6.00 3.01 11.09
CA GLU A 35 5.70 2.00 12.09
C GLU A 35 4.75 0.96 11.53
N LEU A 36 5.05 -0.31 11.77
CA LEU A 36 4.18 -1.43 11.48
C LEU A 36 4.09 -2.31 12.72
N GLN A 37 2.87 -2.51 13.20
CA GLN A 37 2.59 -3.43 14.30
C GLN A 37 1.78 -4.60 13.75
N ALA A 38 2.19 -5.81 14.09
CA ALA A 38 1.44 -7.02 13.79
C ALA A 38 1.27 -7.86 15.06
N HIS A 39 0.05 -8.31 15.31
CA HIS A 39 -0.29 -9.12 16.46
C HIS A 39 -1.08 -10.34 15.99
N ALA A 40 -0.55 -11.53 16.27
CA ALA A 40 -1.23 -12.80 16.01
C ALA A 40 -1.37 -13.60 17.29
N LYS A 41 -2.47 -14.34 17.39
CA LYS A 41 -2.71 -15.28 18.50
C LYS A 41 -2.61 -16.72 18.02
N THR A 42 -2.30 -17.61 18.94
CA THR A 42 -2.35 -19.07 18.73
C THR A 42 -1.48 -19.51 17.55
N VAL A 43 -0.19 -19.19 17.59
CA VAL A 43 0.77 -19.57 16.55
C VAL A 43 1.31 -20.97 16.83
N ARG A 44 1.14 -21.88 15.87
CA ARG A 44 1.67 -23.25 15.89
C ARG A 44 2.81 -23.37 14.89
N PHE A 45 3.90 -23.99 15.32
CA PHE A 45 5.10 -24.15 14.50
C PHE A 45 5.74 -25.53 14.73
N ASP A 46 6.47 -26.04 13.75
CA ASP A 46 7.22 -27.29 13.87
C ASP A 46 8.59 -26.99 14.49
N ILE A 47 8.78 -27.37 15.74
CA ILE A 47 10.03 -27.16 16.49
C ILE A 47 11.18 -27.87 15.80
N LYS A 48 11.00 -29.16 15.44
CA LYS A 48 12.07 -29.98 14.85
C LYS A 48 12.35 -29.53 13.42
N GLY A 49 11.30 -29.30 12.63
CA GLY A 49 11.42 -28.75 11.28
C GLY A 49 12.13 -27.40 11.29
N SER A 50 11.80 -26.51 12.23
CA SER A 50 12.41 -25.18 12.33
C SER A 50 13.90 -25.24 12.69
N LEU A 51 14.26 -26.10 13.65
CA LEU A 51 15.66 -26.30 14.04
C LEU A 51 16.49 -26.89 12.90
N ARG A 52 15.95 -27.89 12.18
CA ARG A 52 16.63 -28.52 11.04
C ARG A 52 16.85 -27.53 9.91
N GLU A 53 15.83 -26.75 9.57
CA GLU A 53 15.89 -25.83 8.44
C GLU A 53 16.48 -24.46 8.79
N LYS A 54 16.80 -24.23 10.06
CA LYS A 54 17.30 -22.94 10.57
C LYS A 54 16.40 -21.75 10.17
N ARG A 55 15.09 -21.99 10.07
CA ARG A 55 14.05 -21.00 9.74
C ARG A 55 12.74 -21.40 10.41
N LEU A 56 11.83 -20.45 10.62
CA LEU A 56 10.55 -20.76 11.25
C LEU A 56 9.68 -21.57 10.30
N VAL A 57 9.31 -22.78 10.70
CA VAL A 57 8.36 -23.64 9.98
C VAL A 57 7.01 -23.55 10.69
N LEU A 58 6.07 -22.78 10.13
CA LEU A 58 4.73 -22.61 10.66
C LEU A 58 3.83 -23.78 10.28
N VAL A 59 2.96 -24.17 11.22
CA VAL A 59 1.89 -25.15 11.03
C VAL A 59 0.57 -24.42 10.84
N SER A 60 0.29 -23.44 11.69
CA SER A 60 -0.88 -22.55 11.56
C SER A 60 -0.72 -21.31 12.44
N ALA A 61 -1.47 -20.26 12.15
CA ALA A 61 -1.71 -19.16 13.08
C ALA A 61 -3.17 -18.72 12.93
N ALA A 62 -3.78 -18.26 14.03
CA ALA A 62 -5.06 -17.58 13.92
C ALA A 62 -4.89 -16.27 13.14
N SER A 63 -6.00 -15.73 12.62
CA SER A 63 -5.97 -14.40 12.01
C SER A 63 -5.45 -13.38 13.03
N GLY A 64 -4.52 -12.55 12.58
CA GLY A 64 -3.93 -11.47 13.34
C GLY A 64 -4.40 -10.10 12.87
N THR A 65 -4.05 -9.08 13.64
CA THR A 65 -4.28 -7.67 13.30
C THR A 65 -2.97 -7.02 12.91
N LEU A 66 -3.00 -6.20 11.88
CA LEU A 66 -1.88 -5.39 11.41
C LEU A 66 -2.29 -3.92 11.39
N SER A 67 -1.49 -3.06 11.99
CA SER A 67 -1.66 -1.61 11.92
C SER A 67 -0.38 -0.97 11.42
N GLY A 68 -0.50 0.03 10.56
CA GLY A 68 0.63 0.73 9.97
C GLY A 68 0.46 2.24 10.05
N PHE A 69 1.57 2.94 10.19
CA PHE A 69 1.64 4.39 10.03
C PHE A 69 2.72 4.76 9.01
N ILE A 70 2.31 5.56 8.04
CA ILE A 70 3.18 6.12 7.00
C ILE A 70 3.21 7.63 7.20
N SER A 71 4.39 8.19 7.47
CA SER A 71 4.54 9.63 7.66
C SER A 71 4.15 10.44 6.42
N ALA A 72 3.78 11.71 6.62
CA ALA A 72 3.45 12.62 5.54
C ALA A 72 4.55 12.71 4.48
N SER A 73 5.81 12.89 4.87
CA SER A 73 6.93 12.99 3.93
C SER A 73 7.11 11.71 3.11
N SER A 74 6.97 10.54 3.75
CA SER A 74 7.08 9.24 3.08
C SER A 74 5.98 9.04 2.03
N ILE A 75 4.71 9.24 2.39
CA ILE A 75 3.60 9.03 1.45
C ILE A 75 3.57 10.10 0.36
N GLN A 76 3.89 11.37 0.68
CA GLN A 76 3.96 12.44 -0.31
C GLN A 76 5.05 12.17 -1.35
N SER A 77 6.23 11.74 -0.91
CA SER A 77 7.33 11.41 -1.83
C SER A 77 6.97 10.20 -2.70
N TYR A 78 6.41 9.15 -2.10
CA TYR A 78 5.97 7.95 -2.82
C TYR A 78 4.93 8.27 -3.90
N LEU A 79 3.88 9.02 -3.54
CA LEU A 79 2.82 9.39 -4.48
C LEU A 79 3.31 10.37 -5.56
N ALA A 80 4.20 11.29 -5.22
CA ALA A 80 4.81 12.19 -6.20
C ALA A 80 5.67 11.40 -7.20
N GLU A 81 6.50 10.47 -6.74
CA GLU A 81 7.30 9.60 -7.61
C GLU A 81 6.41 8.72 -8.50
N TYR A 82 5.36 8.13 -7.92
CA TYR A 82 4.38 7.33 -8.65
C TYR A 82 3.68 8.16 -9.75
N ALA A 83 3.22 9.38 -9.42
CA ALA A 83 2.63 10.28 -10.41
C ALA A 83 3.62 10.67 -11.51
N ALA A 84 4.89 10.92 -11.15
CA ALA A 84 5.94 11.26 -12.11
C ALA A 84 6.20 10.13 -13.11
N LYS A 85 6.32 8.89 -12.63
CA LYS A 85 6.45 7.69 -13.46
C LYS A 85 5.29 7.51 -14.43
N ASN A 86 4.12 8.06 -14.09
CA ASN A 86 2.91 7.99 -14.90
C ASN A 86 2.61 9.28 -15.71
N GLY A 87 3.64 10.11 -15.95
CA GLY A 87 3.57 11.23 -16.89
C GLY A 87 3.08 12.55 -16.29
N VAL A 88 3.07 12.69 -14.96
CA VAL A 88 2.88 13.98 -14.30
C VAL A 88 4.22 14.68 -14.09
N GLU A 89 4.42 15.84 -14.71
CA GLU A 89 5.58 16.69 -14.46
C GLU A 89 5.39 17.53 -13.19
N SER A 90 6.47 17.63 -12.40
CA SER A 90 6.55 18.39 -11.15
C SER A 90 5.37 18.14 -10.18
N PRO A 91 5.04 16.88 -9.85
CA PRO A 91 3.94 16.58 -8.95
C PRO A 91 4.20 17.15 -7.56
N GLN A 92 3.17 17.72 -6.95
CA GLN A 92 3.13 18.07 -5.53
C GLN A 92 1.95 17.38 -4.90
N VAL A 93 2.19 16.79 -3.73
CA VAL A 93 1.18 16.01 -2.99
C VAL A 93 1.00 16.63 -1.62
N ARG A 94 -0.25 16.88 -1.21
CA ARG A 94 -0.60 17.41 0.11
C ARG A 94 -1.64 16.53 0.77
N LEU A 95 -1.47 16.27 2.06
CA LEU A 95 -2.43 15.51 2.84
C LEU A 95 -3.37 16.46 3.59
N ARG A 96 -4.65 16.13 3.54
CA ARG A 96 -5.72 16.76 4.33
C ARG A 96 -6.41 15.70 5.18
N HIS A 97 -7.28 16.14 6.07
CA HIS A 97 -8.13 15.21 6.81
C HIS A 97 -9.06 14.49 5.82
N GLY A 98 -8.85 13.19 5.63
CA GLY A 98 -9.65 12.33 4.77
C GLY A 98 -9.28 12.34 3.28
N SER A 99 -8.43 13.25 2.80
CA SER A 99 -8.11 13.36 1.37
C SER A 99 -6.65 13.68 1.07
N VAL A 100 -6.27 13.41 -0.18
CA VAL A 100 -4.98 13.71 -0.78
C VAL A 100 -5.22 14.67 -1.93
N GLU A 101 -4.53 15.80 -1.92
CA GLU A 101 -4.47 16.76 -3.02
C GLU A 101 -3.22 16.45 -3.85
N VAL A 102 -3.38 16.38 -5.17
CA VAL A 102 -2.30 16.19 -6.14
C VAL A 102 -2.41 17.29 -7.18
N GLU A 103 -1.35 18.07 -7.30
CA GLU A 103 -1.21 19.11 -8.33
C GLU A 103 0.04 18.84 -9.17
N GLY A 104 0.01 19.28 -10.42
CA GLY A 104 1.12 19.07 -11.35
C GLY A 104 0.74 19.41 -12.77
N ARG A 105 1.56 18.96 -13.72
CA ARG A 105 1.29 19.14 -15.16
C ARG A 105 1.27 17.78 -15.84
N TRP A 106 0.13 17.40 -16.39
CA TRP A 106 0.05 16.14 -17.13
C TRP A 106 0.70 16.30 -18.51
N ARG A 107 1.65 15.44 -18.84
CA ARG A 107 2.29 15.38 -20.15
C ARG A 107 1.37 14.62 -21.12
N VAL A 108 0.89 15.32 -22.15
CA VAL A 108 0.11 14.72 -23.24
C VAL A 108 1.06 14.46 -24.40
N GLU A 109 1.12 13.20 -24.82
CA GLU A 109 1.97 12.75 -25.93
C GLU A 109 1.12 12.10 -27.02
N LEU A 110 1.54 12.27 -28.28
CA LEU A 110 1.00 11.54 -29.43
C LEU A 110 2.17 10.85 -30.13
N ALA A 111 2.09 9.53 -30.27
CA ALA A 111 3.15 8.70 -30.87
C ALA A 111 4.56 8.95 -30.28
N GLY A 112 4.64 9.21 -28.97
CA GLY A 112 5.91 9.48 -28.26
C GLY A 112 6.43 10.92 -28.38
N VAL A 113 5.70 11.81 -29.07
CA VAL A 113 6.05 13.24 -29.16
C VAL A 113 5.25 14.04 -28.12
N PRO A 114 5.91 14.81 -27.23
CA PRO A 114 5.21 15.64 -26.25
C PRO A 114 4.50 16.80 -26.95
N LEU A 115 3.17 16.82 -26.85
CA LEU A 115 2.33 17.86 -27.45
C LEU A 115 2.08 19.00 -26.48
N LEU A 116 1.61 18.67 -25.27
CA LEU A 116 1.05 19.64 -24.33
C LEU A 116 1.37 19.26 -22.88
N ARG A 117 1.48 20.29 -22.05
CA ARG A 117 1.59 20.17 -20.59
C ARG A 117 0.36 20.81 -19.99
N ILE A 118 -0.47 20.00 -19.34
CA ILE A 118 -1.78 20.44 -18.86
C ILE A 118 -1.74 20.56 -17.34
N PRO A 119 -1.75 21.78 -16.77
CA PRO A 119 -1.86 21.97 -15.34
C PRO A 119 -3.16 21.38 -14.81
N PHE A 120 -3.07 20.62 -13.72
CA PHE A 120 -4.23 20.10 -13.03
C PHE A 120 -4.07 20.19 -11.51
N ASN A 121 -5.20 20.15 -10.82
CA ASN A 121 -5.31 19.92 -9.40
C ASN A 121 -6.42 18.90 -9.17
N ALA A 122 -6.16 17.88 -8.36
CA ALA A 122 -7.11 16.84 -8.03
C ALA A 122 -7.13 16.58 -6.53
N MET A 123 -8.33 16.34 -6.00
CA MET A 123 -8.54 15.85 -4.65
C MET A 123 -9.10 14.43 -4.73
N ALA A 124 -8.47 13.50 -4.03
CA ALA A 124 -8.87 12.10 -3.98
C ALA A 124 -8.89 11.57 -2.54
N GLU A 125 -9.75 10.58 -2.29
CA GLU A 125 -9.73 9.80 -1.06
C GLU A 125 -8.94 8.52 -1.27
N LEU A 126 -8.17 8.09 -0.27
CA LEU A 126 -7.56 6.76 -0.28
C LEU A 126 -8.54 5.76 0.36
N PHE A 127 -8.72 4.61 -0.27
CA PHE A 127 -9.63 3.59 0.23
C PHE A 127 -9.08 2.18 -0.03
N PRO A 128 -9.39 1.21 0.85
CA PRO A 128 -9.02 -0.18 0.64
C PRO A 128 -9.87 -0.80 -0.49
N ALA A 129 -9.23 -1.60 -1.34
CA ALA A 129 -9.85 -2.33 -2.44
C ALA A 129 -9.23 -3.73 -2.57
N ASN A 130 -9.97 -4.66 -3.17
CA ASN A 130 -9.50 -6.01 -3.53
C ASN A 130 -8.79 -6.80 -2.41
N GLY A 131 -9.08 -6.50 -1.15
CA GLY A 131 -8.44 -7.14 -0.02
C GLY A 131 -7.14 -6.47 0.39
N ASN A 132 -6.13 -6.46 -0.48
CA ASN A 132 -4.76 -6.05 -0.16
C ASN A 132 -4.27 -4.81 -0.91
N GLU A 133 -5.16 -4.07 -1.57
CA GLU A 133 -4.81 -2.90 -2.37
C GLU A 133 -5.30 -1.60 -1.73
N ILE A 134 -4.53 -0.53 -1.90
CA ILE A 134 -4.97 0.83 -1.63
C ILE A 134 -5.21 1.49 -2.98
N HIS A 135 -6.43 1.97 -3.17
CA HIS A 135 -6.83 2.72 -4.35
C HIS A 135 -7.08 4.17 -3.96
N TRP A 136 -7.03 5.06 -4.94
CA TRP A 136 -7.62 6.38 -4.81
C TRP A 136 -8.98 6.49 -5.47
N ARG A 137 -9.81 7.36 -4.92
CA ARG A 137 -11.11 7.73 -5.48
C ARG A 137 -11.11 9.22 -5.72
N LEU A 138 -11.08 9.61 -6.99
CA LEU A 138 -11.17 11.02 -7.37
C LEU A 138 -12.48 11.61 -6.87
N LYS A 139 -12.40 12.72 -6.12
CA LYS A 139 -13.56 13.46 -5.60
C LYS A 139 -13.80 14.73 -6.38
N HIS A 140 -12.74 15.47 -6.63
CA HIS A 140 -12.78 16.69 -7.41
C HIS A 140 -11.52 16.79 -8.25
N ALA A 141 -11.64 17.40 -9.42
CA ALA A 141 -10.52 17.64 -10.28
C ALA A 141 -10.78 18.88 -11.13
N ALA A 142 -9.76 19.73 -11.21
CA ALA A 142 -9.73 20.92 -12.04
C ALA A 142 -8.56 20.81 -13.00
N VAL A 143 -8.81 21.18 -14.26
CA VAL A 143 -7.82 21.22 -15.32
C VAL A 143 -7.86 22.62 -15.92
N ALA A 144 -6.70 23.20 -16.21
CA ALA A 144 -6.68 24.48 -16.90
C ALA A 144 -7.34 24.32 -18.29
N GLU A 145 -8.31 25.17 -18.62
CA GLU A 145 -9.09 25.16 -19.88
C GLU A 145 -8.27 25.69 -21.08
N ILE A 146 -7.02 25.26 -21.20
CA ILE A 146 -6.11 25.71 -22.25
C ILE A 146 -6.42 24.96 -23.56
N VAL A 147 -7.02 23.78 -23.47
CA VAL A 147 -7.32 22.89 -24.62
C VAL A 147 -8.62 22.14 -24.35
N PRO A 148 -9.52 21.96 -25.34
CA PRO A 148 -10.69 21.11 -25.18
C PRO A 148 -10.24 19.65 -24.97
N LEU A 149 -10.39 19.16 -23.74
CA LEU A 149 -10.13 17.77 -23.39
C LEU A 149 -11.40 16.93 -23.52
N PRO A 150 -11.28 15.64 -23.88
CA PRO A 150 -12.41 14.72 -23.83
C PRO A 150 -13.05 14.71 -22.45
N THR A 151 -14.38 14.64 -22.41
CA THR A 151 -15.12 14.47 -21.16
C THR A 151 -14.62 13.23 -20.43
N GLY A 152 -14.32 13.36 -19.13
CA GLY A 152 -13.85 12.24 -18.32
C GLY A 152 -12.36 11.87 -18.51
N TRP A 153 -11.61 12.56 -19.38
CA TRP A 153 -10.19 12.26 -19.62
C TRP A 153 -9.36 12.17 -18.34
N LEU A 154 -9.55 13.11 -17.41
CA LEU A 154 -8.82 13.10 -16.13
C LEU A 154 -9.30 11.97 -15.20
N GLN A 155 -10.58 11.63 -15.21
CA GLN A 155 -11.12 10.52 -14.42
C GLN A 155 -10.54 9.18 -14.89
N GLU A 156 -10.41 8.97 -16.20
CA GLU A 156 -9.79 7.78 -16.77
C GLU A 156 -8.31 7.69 -16.40
N ARG A 157 -7.58 8.79 -16.55
CA ARG A 157 -6.17 8.87 -16.17
C ARG A 157 -6.00 8.55 -14.69
N PHE A 158 -6.84 9.10 -13.83
CA PHE A 158 -6.81 8.77 -12.41
C PHE A 158 -7.13 7.29 -12.18
N ARG A 159 -8.16 6.74 -12.81
CA ARG A 159 -8.52 5.32 -12.66
C ARG A 159 -7.36 4.39 -13.04
N ASN A 160 -6.57 4.73 -14.05
CA ASN A 160 -5.44 3.91 -14.52
C ASN A 160 -4.22 3.91 -13.57
N LEU A 161 -4.21 4.78 -12.57
CA LEU A 161 -3.20 4.81 -11.51
C LEU A 161 -3.58 3.94 -10.30
N ASN A 162 -4.71 3.22 -10.39
CA ASN A 162 -5.03 2.18 -9.43
C ASN A 162 -4.48 0.82 -9.90
N PRO A 163 -4.02 -0.04 -8.97
CA PRO A 163 -3.82 0.25 -7.54
C PRO A 163 -2.62 1.18 -7.31
N LEU A 164 -2.69 2.00 -6.25
CA LEU A 164 -1.56 2.83 -5.81
C LEU A 164 -0.50 1.99 -5.13
N VAL A 165 -0.95 1.09 -4.25
CA VAL A 165 -0.10 0.15 -3.50
C VAL A 165 -0.83 -1.17 -3.42
N ARG A 166 -0.10 -2.26 -3.58
CA ARG A 166 -0.61 -3.62 -3.39
C ARG A 166 0.30 -4.35 -2.42
N PHE A 167 -0.24 -4.84 -1.31
CA PHE A 167 0.52 -5.59 -0.31
C PHE A 167 0.48 -7.08 -0.61
N ASP A 168 1.34 -7.53 -1.52
CA ASP A 168 1.57 -8.94 -1.81
C ASP A 168 2.65 -9.50 -0.86
N LEU A 169 2.22 -9.92 0.32
CA LEU A 169 3.10 -10.41 1.39
C LEU A 169 3.11 -11.93 1.52
N ALA A 170 2.89 -12.66 0.42
CA ALA A 170 2.84 -14.12 0.40
C ALA A 170 4.01 -14.71 1.21
N PRO A 171 3.72 -15.53 2.24
CA PRO A 171 2.47 -16.27 2.48
C PRO A 171 1.40 -15.56 3.32
N LEU A 172 1.64 -14.33 3.78
CA LEU A 172 0.65 -13.57 4.55
C LEU A 172 -0.42 -13.03 3.60
N GLN A 173 -1.66 -13.45 3.81
CA GLN A 173 -2.83 -12.84 3.18
C GLN A 173 -3.25 -11.64 4.02
N VAL A 174 -3.11 -10.45 3.46
CA VAL A 174 -3.50 -9.20 4.11
C VAL A 174 -4.87 -8.77 3.60
N GLN A 175 -5.72 -8.34 4.52
CA GLN A 175 -7.01 -7.76 4.25
C GLN A 175 -7.08 -6.40 4.93
N ILE A 176 -6.82 -5.34 4.18
CA ILE A 176 -6.95 -3.96 4.61
C ILE A 176 -8.43 -3.69 4.91
N LYS A 177 -8.67 -3.07 6.07
CA LYS A 177 -10.00 -2.72 6.59
C LYS A 177 -10.22 -1.23 6.51
N THR A 178 -9.21 -0.45 6.92
CA THR A 178 -9.31 0.99 7.07
C THR A 178 -8.06 1.66 6.52
N VAL A 179 -8.27 2.77 5.81
CA VAL A 179 -7.22 3.70 5.40
C VAL A 179 -7.65 5.09 5.85
N THR A 180 -6.89 5.70 6.76
CA THR A 180 -7.22 7.02 7.31
C THR A 180 -6.13 8.01 6.95
N VAL A 181 -6.49 9.05 6.21
CA VAL A 181 -5.57 10.12 5.79
C VAL A 181 -5.66 11.30 6.75
N THR A 182 -4.52 11.77 7.22
CA THR A 182 -4.39 12.97 8.07
C THR A 182 -3.26 13.84 7.56
N PRO A 183 -3.16 15.12 7.97
CA PRO A 183 -2.00 15.96 7.64
C PRO A 183 -0.66 15.40 8.12
N LYS A 184 -0.66 14.50 9.12
CA LYS A 184 0.56 13.87 9.66
C LYS A 184 1.00 12.65 8.86
N GLY A 185 0.11 12.05 8.06
CA GLY A 185 0.38 10.80 7.39
C GLY A 185 -0.87 9.94 7.18
N VAL A 186 -0.64 8.68 6.80
CA VAL A 186 -1.68 7.69 6.54
C VAL A 186 -1.61 6.58 7.58
N TYR A 187 -2.73 6.30 8.21
CA TYR A 187 -2.92 5.14 9.10
C TYR A 187 -3.62 4.02 8.35
N LEU A 188 -3.14 2.80 8.56
CA LEU A 188 -3.66 1.60 7.95
C LEU A 188 -4.06 0.62 9.04
N GLU A 189 -5.20 -0.02 8.88
CA GLU A 189 -5.61 -1.16 9.70
C GLU A 189 -5.99 -2.31 8.78
N ALA A 190 -5.51 -3.50 9.11
CA ALA A 190 -5.74 -4.71 8.35
C ALA A 190 -5.88 -5.91 9.29
N SER A 191 -6.53 -6.95 8.79
CA SER A 191 -6.37 -8.30 9.33
C SER A 191 -5.39 -9.06 8.43
N PHE A 192 -4.61 -9.97 9.00
CA PHE A 192 -3.84 -10.92 8.20
C PHE A 192 -4.15 -12.34 8.61
N ALA A 193 -3.97 -13.27 7.68
CA ALA A 193 -3.97 -14.69 7.93
C ALA A 193 -2.79 -15.31 7.19
N LEU A 194 -2.34 -16.47 7.64
CA LEU A 194 -1.38 -17.25 6.87
C LEU A 194 -2.15 -18.02 5.80
N ALA A 195 -1.74 -17.87 4.53
CA ALA A 195 -2.18 -18.76 3.47
C ALA A 195 -1.68 -20.19 3.76
N PRO A 196 -2.50 -21.23 3.53
CA PRO A 196 -2.04 -22.62 3.50
C PRO A 196 -0.96 -22.86 2.44
#